data_AF-A0ABD1RUD3-F1
#
_entry.id   AF-A0ABD1RUD3-F1
#
_cell.length_a   1.000
_cell.length_b   1.000
_cell.length_c   1.000
_cell.angle_alpha   90.00
_cell.angle_beta   90.00
_cell.angle_gamma   90.00
#
_symmetry.space_group_name_H-M   'P 1'
#
loop_
_entity.id
_entity.type
_entity.pdbx_description
1 polymer ?
#
loop_
_entity_poly.entity_id
_entity_poly.type
_entity_poly.pdbx_seq_one_letter_code
_entity_poly.pdbx_strand_id
1 'polypeptide(L)'
;MEEGITYGTTIPFDISQIEENHDDDDDENYARMDVNGILCATWISMKKIEDCAQSISVTPVEGSIHDDAIAQVLGPERRGRVRDLGFGATPSKVDAQIQSNGRVRELESQLPTQLERMGTLEENVEALLKLSQQSQQGSDFQGGNELENTSCQLLHWYKFDGKEVVVEGKIASTDPSAKVHHMPLG
;
A
#
# COMPACT_ATOMS: atom_id res chain seq x y z
N MET A 1 -34.54 19.00 -46.35
CA MET A 1 -35.29 18.13 -45.43
C MET A 1 -34.76 18.43 -44.05
N GLU A 2 -35.36 19.40 -43.37
CA GLU A 2 -35.14 19.69 -41.95
C GLU A 2 -36.52 19.95 -41.38
N GLU A 3 -37.06 19.01 -40.61
CA GLU A 3 -38.30 19.22 -39.87
C GLU A 3 -37.93 19.50 -38.42
N GLY A 4 -38.19 20.74 -38.00
CA GLY A 4 -38.10 21.18 -36.62
C GLY A 4 -39.27 20.64 -35.82
N ILE A 5 -38.96 19.99 -34.69
CA ILE A 5 -39.96 19.53 -33.73
C ILE A 5 -40.18 20.66 -32.72
N THR A 6 -41.39 21.22 -32.70
CA THR A 6 -41.82 22.25 -31.76
C THR A 6 -42.15 21.63 -30.40
N TYR A 7 -41.53 22.14 -29.34
CA TYR A 7 -41.81 21.72 -27.97
C TYR A 7 -43.17 22.28 -27.51
N GLY A 8 -44.08 21.39 -27.14
CA GLY A 8 -45.40 21.72 -26.61
C GLY A 8 -45.32 22.38 -25.22
N THR A 9 -46.11 23.42 -25.06
CA THR A 9 -46.33 24.21 -23.84
C THR A 9 -46.59 23.34 -22.61
N THR A 10 -45.73 23.45 -21.59
CA THR A 10 -46.00 22.93 -20.25
C THR A 10 -47.02 23.83 -19.55
N ILE A 11 -48.23 23.31 -19.33
CA ILE A 11 -49.22 23.96 -18.46
C ILE A 11 -48.89 23.50 -17.02
N PRO A 12 -48.69 24.42 -16.06
CA PRO A 12 -48.53 24.03 -14.66
C PRO A 12 -49.86 23.54 -14.10
N PHE A 13 -49.91 22.27 -13.69
CA PHE A 13 -51.05 21.67 -13.00
C PHE A 13 -50.95 22.02 -11.51
N ASP A 14 -51.96 22.69 -10.96
CA ASP A 14 -52.01 23.09 -9.55
C ASP A 14 -52.44 21.90 -8.69
N ILE A 15 -51.55 21.48 -7.77
CA ILE A 15 -51.67 20.23 -6.97
C ILE A 15 -52.45 20.49 -5.67
N SER A 16 -52.93 21.71 -5.44
CA SER A 16 -53.63 22.10 -4.22
C SER A 16 -55.03 21.46 -4.02
N GLN A 17 -55.47 20.53 -4.88
CA GLN A 17 -56.79 19.88 -4.80
C GLN A 17 -56.76 18.36 -4.56
N ILE A 18 -55.61 17.75 -4.25
CA ILE A 18 -55.59 16.32 -3.90
C ILE A 18 -55.71 16.21 -2.37
N GLU A 19 -56.95 16.24 -1.88
CA GLU A 19 -57.28 15.87 -0.51
C GLU A 19 -56.92 14.40 -0.26
N GLU A 20 -56.17 14.20 0.82
CA GLU A 20 -55.73 12.95 1.40
C GLU A 20 -56.93 12.15 1.90
N ASN A 21 -57.28 11.05 1.22
CA ASN A 21 -58.14 10.01 1.79
C ASN A 21 -57.34 8.70 1.78
N HIS A 22 -56.85 8.37 2.98
CA HIS A 22 -56.23 7.11 3.30
C HIS A 22 -57.31 6.22 3.93
N ASP A 23 -57.94 5.39 3.11
CA ASP A 23 -58.80 4.31 3.58
C ASP A 23 -58.17 2.98 3.13
N ASP A 24 -57.70 2.24 4.13
CA ASP A 24 -57.26 0.86 4.05
C ASP A 24 -58.48 -0.03 3.76
N ASP A 25 -58.61 -0.57 2.55
CA ASP A 25 -59.41 -1.78 2.32
C ASP A 25 -58.83 -2.56 1.12
N ASP A 26 -58.34 -3.76 1.45
CA ASP A 26 -57.95 -4.81 0.51
C ASP A 26 -59.19 -5.29 -0.28
N ASP A 27 -59.21 -5.09 -1.60
CA ASP A 27 -59.94 -5.98 -2.52
C ASP A 27 -59.44 -5.86 -3.96
N GLU A 28 -59.21 -7.01 -4.58
CA GLU A 28 -58.78 -7.19 -5.97
C GLU A 28 -59.70 -6.44 -6.95
N ASN A 29 -59.24 -5.31 -7.49
CA ASN A 29 -59.80 -4.76 -8.71
C ASN A 29 -58.73 -3.95 -9.46
N TYR A 30 -58.05 -4.58 -10.41
CA TYR A 30 -57.24 -3.88 -11.41
C TYR A 30 -58.17 -3.18 -12.42
N ALA A 31 -59.03 -2.29 -11.91
CA ALA A 31 -59.96 -1.50 -12.68
C ALA A 31 -59.16 -0.51 -13.52
N ARG A 32 -59.20 -0.71 -14.84
CA ARG A 32 -58.92 0.24 -15.93
C ARG A 32 -58.41 1.61 -15.43
N MET A 33 -57.12 1.67 -15.07
CA MET A 33 -56.49 2.92 -14.66
C MET A 33 -56.58 3.90 -15.82
N ASP A 34 -57.09 5.10 -15.57
CA ASP A 34 -57.00 6.18 -16.53
C ASP A 34 -55.52 6.57 -16.72
N VAL A 35 -55.22 7.30 -17.81
CA VAL A 35 -53.83 7.67 -18.13
C VAL A 35 -53.17 8.43 -16.97
N ASN A 36 -53.96 9.16 -16.19
CA ASN A 36 -53.51 9.89 -15.00
C ASN A 36 -53.16 8.94 -13.84
N GLY A 37 -53.93 7.89 -13.59
CA GLY A 37 -53.63 6.88 -12.59
C GLY A 37 -52.34 6.11 -12.91
N ILE A 38 -52.11 5.80 -14.18
CA ILE A 38 -50.85 5.19 -14.63
C ILE A 38 -49.67 6.15 -14.41
N LEU A 39 -49.84 7.43 -14.77
CA LEU A 39 -48.80 8.45 -14.58
C LEU A 39 -48.47 8.64 -13.09
N CYS A 40 -49.49 8.66 -12.23
CA CYS A 40 -49.33 8.77 -10.78
C CYS A 40 -48.59 7.56 -10.20
N ALA A 41 -49.00 6.33 -10.54
CA ALA A 41 -48.33 5.12 -10.08
C ALA A 41 -46.86 5.04 -10.55
N THR A 42 -46.61 5.50 -11.78
CA THR A 42 -45.25 5.58 -12.34
C THR A 42 -44.40 6.58 -11.57
N TRP A 43 -44.95 7.77 -11.26
CA TRP A 43 -44.27 8.80 -10.49
C TRP A 43 -43.97 8.34 -9.05
N ILE A 44 -44.94 7.72 -8.36
CA ILE A 44 -44.76 7.16 -7.02
C ILE A 44 -43.64 6.12 -7.02
N SER A 45 -43.61 5.25 -8.04
CA SER A 45 -42.58 4.22 -8.18
C SER A 45 -41.19 4.83 -8.44
N MET A 46 -41.09 5.83 -9.32
CA MET A 46 -39.84 6.54 -9.58
C MET A 46 -39.32 7.28 -8.34
N LYS A 47 -40.22 7.94 -7.59
CA LYS A 47 -39.92 8.61 -6.32
C LYS A 47 -39.35 7.62 -5.29
N LYS A 48 -39.98 6.45 -5.15
CA LYS A 48 -39.55 5.40 -4.21
C LYS A 48 -38.19 4.80 -4.59
N ILE A 49 -37.88 4.69 -5.88
CA ILE A 49 -36.56 4.25 -6.36
C ILE A 49 -35.49 5.30 -6.04
N GLU A 50 -35.80 6.58 -6.25
CA GLU A 50 -34.89 7.70 -5.96
C GLU A 50 -34.58 7.80 -4.46
N ASP A 51 -35.59 7.69 -3.60
CA ASP A 51 -35.42 7.67 -2.14
C ASP A 51 -34.57 6.47 -1.69
N CYS A 52 -34.79 5.28 -2.28
CA CYS A 52 -33.95 4.11 -2.04
C CYS A 52 -32.50 4.34 -2.49
N ALA A 53 -32.27 4.96 -3.64
CA ALA A 53 -30.94 5.25 -4.17
C ALA A 53 -30.16 6.24 -3.28
N GLN A 54 -30.84 7.24 -2.70
CA GLN A 54 -30.23 8.21 -1.78
C GLN A 54 -29.91 7.61 -0.40
N SER A 55 -30.68 6.59 0.03
CA SER A 55 -30.39 5.83 1.25
C SER A 55 -29.18 4.89 1.13
N ILE A 56 -28.72 4.57 -0.09
CA ILE A 56 -27.50 3.79 -0.39
C ILE A 56 -26.27 4.71 -0.32
N SER A 57 -26.15 5.52 0.73
CA SER A 57 -24.94 6.31 1.04
C SER A 57 -24.07 5.68 2.14
N VAL A 58 -24.37 4.44 2.53
CA VAL A 58 -23.49 3.68 3.42
C VAL A 58 -22.41 3.03 2.58
N THR A 59 -21.24 3.67 2.51
CA THR A 59 -20.02 2.95 2.13
C THR A 59 -19.83 1.84 3.16
N PRO A 60 -19.81 0.55 2.76
CA PRO A 60 -19.57 -0.52 3.71
C PRO A 60 -18.20 -0.29 4.33
N VAL A 61 -18.13 -0.34 5.66
CA VAL A 61 -16.85 -0.47 6.35
C VAL A 61 -16.20 -1.73 5.80
N GLU A 62 -15.09 -1.57 5.07
CA GLU A 62 -14.34 -2.69 4.49
C GLU A 62 -14.03 -3.71 5.59
N GLY A 63 -14.71 -4.85 5.55
CA GLY A 63 -14.46 -5.98 6.44
C GLY A 63 -15.57 -6.37 7.42
N SER A 64 -16.71 -5.66 7.46
CA SER A 64 -17.86 -6.09 8.27
C SER A 64 -18.84 -6.93 7.45
N ILE A 65 -18.86 -8.25 7.66
CA ILE A 65 -19.85 -9.16 7.04
C ILE A 65 -21.30 -8.81 7.42
N HIS A 66 -21.49 -8.04 8.49
CA HIS A 66 -22.79 -7.63 8.99
C HIS A 66 -23.42 -6.50 8.17
N ASP A 67 -22.62 -5.75 7.41
CA ASP A 67 -23.06 -4.54 6.70
C ASP A 67 -23.03 -4.68 5.17
N ASP A 68 -22.82 -5.90 4.66
CA ASP A 68 -22.87 -6.17 3.23
C ASP A 68 -24.31 -6.00 2.69
N ALA A 69 -24.43 -5.61 1.42
CA ALA A 69 -25.71 -5.39 0.73
C ALA A 69 -26.66 -6.59 0.87
N ILE A 70 -26.11 -7.80 0.90
CA ILE A 70 -26.88 -9.04 1.09
C ILE A 70 -27.45 -9.14 2.52
N ALA A 71 -26.70 -8.71 3.53
CA ALA A 71 -27.14 -8.70 4.92
C ALA A 71 -28.22 -7.64 5.20
N GLN A 72 -28.20 -6.51 4.47
CA GLN A 72 -29.27 -5.50 4.55
C GLN A 72 -30.62 -6.03 4.04
N VAL A 73 -30.61 -6.78 2.94
CA VAL A 73 -31.84 -7.29 2.31
C VAL A 73 -32.37 -8.53 3.02
N LEU A 74 -31.48 -9.45 3.42
CA LEU A 74 -31.86 -10.78 3.94
C LEU A 74 -31.69 -10.91 5.46
N GLY A 75 -31.30 -9.82 6.13
CA GLY A 75 -30.98 -9.79 7.54
C GLY A 75 -29.60 -10.41 7.87
N PRO A 76 -29.15 -10.22 9.13
CA PRO A 76 -27.85 -10.70 9.58
C PRO A 76 -27.74 -12.24 9.48
N GLU A 77 -26.51 -12.72 9.28
CA GLU A 77 -26.25 -14.14 9.14
C GLU A 77 -26.58 -14.92 10.42
N ARG A 78 -27.07 -16.15 10.29
CA ARG A 78 -27.28 -17.01 11.46
C ARG A 78 -25.92 -17.40 12.04
N ARG A 79 -25.83 -17.33 13.37
CA ARG A 79 -24.61 -17.61 14.14
C ARG A 79 -23.93 -18.91 13.66
N GLY A 80 -22.66 -18.80 13.27
CA GLY A 80 -21.82 -19.95 12.91
C GLY A 80 -21.88 -20.41 11.45
N ARG A 81 -22.61 -19.70 10.58
CA ARG A 81 -22.63 -19.96 9.13
C ARG A 81 -22.10 -18.73 8.39
N VAL A 82 -21.55 -18.95 7.20
CA VAL A 82 -21.30 -17.90 6.20
C VAL A 82 -22.01 -18.31 4.92
N ARG A 83 -22.81 -17.42 4.33
CA ARG A 83 -23.47 -17.67 3.03
C ARG A 83 -22.43 -17.85 1.93
N ASP A 84 -22.80 -18.63 0.91
CA ASP A 84 -22.05 -18.83 -0.34
C ASP A 84 -20.63 -19.42 -0.24
N LEU A 85 -20.14 -19.71 0.97
CA LEU A 85 -18.84 -20.36 1.20
C LEU A 85 -18.93 -21.87 1.48
N GLY A 86 -20.14 -22.44 1.42
CA GLY A 86 -20.38 -23.87 1.63
C GLY A 86 -20.36 -24.32 3.10
N PHE A 87 -20.45 -25.63 3.31
CA PHE A 87 -20.46 -26.21 4.66
C PHE A 87 -19.11 -26.07 5.36
N GLY A 88 -19.13 -25.69 6.65
CA GLY A 88 -17.91 -25.60 7.49
C GLY A 88 -17.19 -24.25 7.45
N ALA A 89 -17.69 -23.31 6.64
CA ALA A 89 -17.30 -21.91 6.68
C ALA A 89 -17.96 -21.21 7.88
N THR A 90 -17.14 -20.68 8.77
CA THR A 90 -17.56 -19.94 9.95
C THR A 90 -16.97 -18.53 9.88
N PRO A 91 -17.65 -17.48 10.38
CA PRO A 91 -17.15 -16.10 10.32
C PRO A 91 -15.69 -15.96 10.76
N SER A 92 -15.34 -16.54 11.93
CA SER A 92 -13.96 -16.52 12.45
C SER A 92 -12.88 -17.07 11.51
N LYS A 93 -13.19 -18.06 10.67
CA LYS A 93 -12.24 -18.62 9.68
C LYS A 93 -12.07 -17.67 8.50
N VAL A 94 -13.16 -17.03 8.07
CA VAL A 94 -13.14 -16.03 7.00
C VAL A 94 -12.38 -14.79 7.46
N ASP A 95 -12.64 -14.32 8.68
CA ASP A 95 -11.93 -13.17 9.27
C ASP A 95 -10.43 -13.45 9.39
N ALA A 96 -10.05 -14.64 9.88
CA ALA A 96 -8.65 -15.05 9.94
C ALA A 96 -8.00 -15.07 8.55
N GLN A 97 -8.74 -15.51 7.53
CA GLN A 97 -8.24 -15.54 6.16
C GLN A 97 -8.13 -14.14 5.54
N ILE A 98 -9.08 -13.24 5.79
CA ILE A 98 -9.01 -11.83 5.39
C ILE A 98 -7.77 -11.17 6.02
N GLN A 99 -7.55 -11.37 7.31
CA GLN A 99 -6.36 -10.84 8.00
C GLN A 99 -5.06 -11.42 7.42
N SER A 100 -5.01 -12.72 7.18
CA SER A 100 -3.84 -13.38 6.56
C SER A 100 -3.55 -12.79 5.18
N ASN A 101 -4.57 -12.66 4.33
CA ASN A 101 -4.44 -12.09 3.00
C ASN A 101 -4.01 -10.61 3.04
N GLY A 102 -4.48 -9.85 4.02
CA GLY A 102 -4.05 -8.47 4.25
C GLY A 102 -2.55 -8.38 4.52
N ARG A 103 -2.02 -9.25 5.39
CA ARG A 103 -0.57 -9.33 5.65
C ARG A 103 0.23 -9.74 4.42
N VAL A 104 -0.28 -10.67 3.60
CA VAL A 104 0.38 -11.06 2.35
C VAL A 104 0.47 -9.87 1.39
N ARG A 105 -0.63 -9.13 1.20
CA ARG A 105 -0.63 -7.92 0.36
C ARG A 105 0.32 -6.84 0.87
N GLU A 106 0.42 -6.67 2.20
CA GLU A 106 1.37 -5.75 2.81
C GLU A 106 2.82 -6.16 2.55
N LEU A 107 3.13 -7.46 2.68
CA LEU A 107 4.47 -7.96 2.35
C LEU A 107 4.79 -7.79 0.86
N GLU A 108 3.84 -8.10 -0.02
CA GLU A 108 3.98 -7.92 -1.46
C GLU A 108 4.21 -6.46 -1.85
N SER A 109 3.59 -5.50 -1.15
CA SER A 109 3.81 -4.07 -1.41
C SER A 109 5.17 -3.56 -0.94
N GLN A 110 5.82 -4.23 0.03
CA GLN A 110 7.17 -3.88 0.49
C GLN A 110 8.28 -4.43 -0.40
N LEU A 111 8.04 -5.52 -1.14
CA LEU A 111 9.00 -6.10 -2.08
C LEU A 111 9.57 -5.11 -3.11
N PRO A 112 8.77 -4.28 -3.83
CA PRO A 112 9.32 -3.34 -4.79
C PRO A 112 10.25 -2.30 -4.15
N THR A 113 9.90 -1.80 -2.96
CA THR A 113 10.76 -0.87 -2.22
C THR A 113 12.08 -1.53 -1.79
N GLN A 114 12.06 -2.80 -1.38
CA GLN A 114 13.28 -3.52 -1.06
C GLN A 114 14.14 -3.76 -2.30
N LEU A 115 13.53 -4.04 -3.45
CA LEU A 115 14.23 -4.23 -4.71
C LEU A 115 14.96 -2.94 -5.14
N GLU A 116 14.31 -1.79 -5.05
CA GLU A 116 14.94 -0.48 -5.34
C GLU A 116 16.10 -0.18 -4.38
N ARG A 117 15.92 -0.44 -3.08
CA ARG A 117 16.99 -0.27 -2.09
C ARG A 117 18.19 -1.17 -2.34
N MET A 118 17.96 -2.40 -2.82
CA MET A 118 19.03 -3.31 -3.19
C MET A 118 19.78 -2.82 -4.44
N GLY A 119 19.07 -2.36 -5.47
CA GLY A 119 19.68 -1.80 -6.67
C GLY A 119 20.55 -0.58 -6.38
N THR A 120 20.05 0.37 -5.59
CA THR A 120 20.85 1.54 -5.16
C THR A 120 22.07 1.15 -4.34
N LEU A 121 21.97 0.10 -3.51
CA LEU A 121 23.12 -0.40 -2.77
C LEU A 121 24.16 -1.05 -3.69
N GLU A 122 23.74 -1.82 -4.69
CA GLU A 122 24.62 -2.41 -5.70
C GLU A 122 25.38 -1.34 -6.48
N GLU A 123 24.70 -0.28 -6.92
CA GLU A 123 25.34 0.86 -7.60
C GLU A 123 26.38 1.56 -6.72
N ASN A 124 26.07 1.79 -5.44
CA ASN A 124 26.99 2.39 -4.49
C ASN A 124 28.23 1.49 -4.24
N VAL A 125 28.05 0.17 -4.17
CA VAL A 125 29.16 -0.79 -4.05
C VAL A 125 30.04 -0.75 -5.30
N GLU A 126 29.46 -0.70 -6.49
CA GLU A 126 30.23 -0.59 -7.73
C GLU A 126 31.01 0.72 -7.80
N ALA A 127 30.41 1.84 -7.38
CA ALA A 127 31.08 3.13 -7.30
C ALA A 127 32.26 3.11 -6.32
N LEU A 128 32.11 2.49 -5.15
CA LEU A 128 33.19 2.31 -4.17
C LEU A 128 34.32 1.43 -4.72
N LEU A 129 33.99 0.35 -5.43
CA LEU A 129 34.99 -0.53 -6.06
C LEU A 129 35.81 0.22 -7.12
N LYS A 130 35.16 1.06 -7.94
CA LYS A 130 35.84 1.92 -8.93
C LYS A 130 36.77 2.93 -8.26
N LEU A 131 36.33 3.55 -7.17
CA LEU A 131 37.14 4.50 -6.40
C LEU A 131 38.36 3.83 -5.76
N SER A 132 38.21 2.59 -5.27
CA SER A 132 39.32 1.80 -4.71
C SER A 132 40.35 1.40 -5.77
N GLN A 133 39.95 1.08 -7.00
CA GLN A 133 40.88 0.76 -8.10
C GLN A 133 41.69 1.98 -8.53
N GLN A 134 41.08 3.17 -8.49
CA GLN A 134 41.77 4.43 -8.79
C GLN A 134 42.77 4.82 -7.68
N SER A 135 42.49 4.45 -6.42
CA SER A 135 43.44 4.59 -5.31
C SER A 135 44.59 3.56 -5.34
N GLN A 136 44.50 2.51 -6.17
CA GLN A 136 45.58 1.54 -6.38
C GLN A 136 46.54 1.92 -7.52
N GLN A 137 46.27 2.99 -8.28
CA GLN A 137 47.30 3.67 -9.09
C GLN A 137 48.09 4.64 -8.21
N GLY A 138 48.75 4.11 -7.18
CA GLY A 138 49.40 4.94 -6.17
C GLY A 138 50.10 4.17 -5.05
N SER A 139 50.81 3.09 -5.38
CA SER A 139 52.12 2.76 -4.79
C SER A 139 52.55 1.42 -5.34
N ASP A 140 53.15 1.47 -6.54
CA ASP A 140 54.31 0.63 -6.75
C ASP A 140 55.22 0.85 -5.53
N PHE A 141 55.36 -0.15 -4.66
CA PHE A 141 56.50 -0.23 -3.74
C PHE A 141 57.75 -0.56 -4.57
N GLN A 142 58.06 0.29 -5.55
CA GLN A 142 59.40 0.47 -6.09
C GLN A 142 60.09 1.52 -5.22
N GLY A 143 60.40 1.13 -3.99
CA GLY A 143 60.99 2.01 -2.99
C GLY A 143 61.87 1.21 -2.05
N GLY A 144 62.75 0.36 -2.58
CA GLY A 144 63.86 -0.12 -1.78
C GLY A 144 64.67 1.10 -1.34
N ASN A 145 64.64 1.41 -0.04
CA ASN A 145 65.44 2.40 0.70
C ASN A 145 64.79 3.74 1.08
N GLU A 146 63.59 4.12 0.60
CA GLU A 146 63.06 5.47 0.87
C GLU A 146 62.35 5.61 2.24
N LEU A 147 62.00 4.50 2.90
CA LEU A 147 61.34 4.51 4.21
C LEU A 147 62.30 4.35 5.40
N GLU A 148 63.59 4.07 5.18
CA GLU A 148 64.55 3.91 6.27
C GLU A 148 64.77 5.24 7.01
N ASN A 149 64.80 5.20 8.34
CA ASN A 149 64.84 6.36 9.25
C ASN A 149 63.60 7.27 9.28
N THR A 150 62.52 6.92 8.57
CA THR A 150 61.24 7.61 8.71
C THR A 150 60.60 7.31 10.07
N SER A 151 59.89 8.28 10.65
CA SER A 151 59.15 8.07 11.90
C SER A 151 57.79 7.45 11.62
N CYS A 152 57.36 6.60 12.55
CA CYS A 152 56.06 5.94 12.51
C CYS A 152 55.38 6.08 13.88
N GLN A 153 54.05 6.08 13.88
CA GLN A 153 53.26 6.26 15.10
C GLN A 153 52.36 5.04 15.31
N LEU A 154 52.39 4.49 16.52
CA LEU A 154 51.46 3.46 16.98
C LEU A 154 50.23 4.15 17.56
N LEU A 155 49.06 3.90 16.97
CA LEU A 155 47.80 4.50 17.41
C LEU A 155 47.02 3.55 18.33
N HIS A 156 46.27 4.13 19.27
CA HIS A 156 45.40 3.38 20.17
C HIS A 156 44.15 2.86 19.43
N TRP A 157 44.03 1.55 19.26
CA TRP A 157 42.98 0.91 18.43
C TRP A 157 41.54 1.01 18.97
N TYR A 158 41.33 1.29 20.26
CA TYR A 158 40.01 1.24 20.90
C TYR A 158 39.35 2.61 21.11
N LYS A 159 40.05 3.72 20.82
CA LYS A 159 39.47 5.06 20.96
C LYS A 159 39.02 5.56 19.59
N PHE A 160 37.72 5.59 19.38
CA PHE A 160 37.11 6.02 18.12
C PHE A 160 37.09 7.56 17.95
N ASP A 161 37.20 8.32 19.03
CA ASP A 161 36.96 9.77 19.03
C ASP A 161 38.24 10.64 18.97
N GLY A 162 39.39 10.05 18.65
CA GLY A 162 40.62 10.82 18.46
C GLY A 162 41.87 9.97 18.20
N LYS A 163 42.77 10.48 17.37
CA LYS A 163 44.09 9.86 17.09
C LYS A 163 45.00 10.04 18.31
N GLU A 164 44.91 9.15 19.28
CA GLU A 164 45.86 9.07 20.37
C GLU A 164 47.08 8.25 19.95
N VAL A 165 48.24 8.90 19.90
CA VAL A 165 49.54 8.25 19.63
C VAL A 165 50.05 7.64 20.92
N VAL A 166 50.22 6.32 20.93
CA VAL A 166 50.70 5.55 22.10
C VAL A 166 52.22 5.47 22.10
N VAL A 167 52.84 5.36 20.91
CA VAL A 167 54.29 5.26 20.74
C VAL A 167 54.69 5.89 19.41
N GLU A 168 55.85 6.54 19.38
CA GLU A 168 56.54 6.93 18.15
C GLU A 168 57.80 6.07 17.99
N GLY A 169 58.00 5.53 16.80
CA GLY A 169 59.14 4.70 16.43
C GLY A 169 59.84 5.24 15.19
N LYS A 170 60.99 4.68 14.87
CA LYS A 170 61.69 4.90 13.60
C LYS A 170 61.90 3.58 12.89
N ILE A 171 61.79 3.60 11.58
CA ILE A 171 62.04 2.42 10.75
C ILE A 171 63.54 2.21 10.64
N ALA A 172 64.03 1.10 11.22
CA ALA A 172 65.44 0.76 11.22
C ALA A 172 65.91 0.17 9.89
N SER A 173 65.08 -0.64 9.23
CA SER A 173 65.33 -1.13 7.86
C SER A 173 64.04 -1.60 7.20
N THR A 174 63.98 -1.47 5.89
CA THR A 174 62.92 -2.02 5.04
C THR A 174 63.38 -3.20 4.18
N ASP A 175 64.65 -3.61 4.31
CA ASP A 175 65.20 -4.76 3.59
C ASP A 175 64.70 -6.07 4.25
N PRO A 176 63.98 -6.95 3.52
CA PRO A 176 63.54 -8.24 4.06
C PRO A 176 64.72 -9.14 4.47
N SER A 177 65.89 -8.98 3.84
CA SER A 177 67.10 -9.74 4.16
C SER A 177 67.83 -9.22 5.42
N ALA A 178 67.47 -8.02 5.91
CA ALA A 178 68.06 -7.47 7.12
C ALA A 178 67.74 -8.37 8.33
N LYS A 179 68.73 -8.54 9.20
CA LYS A 179 68.63 -9.44 10.37
C LYS A 179 68.36 -8.65 11.64
N VAL A 180 67.30 -8.99 12.34
CA VAL A 180 67.05 -8.56 13.73
C VAL A 180 67.20 -9.78 14.62
N HIS A 181 68.15 -9.73 15.56
CA HIS A 181 68.51 -10.86 16.42
C HIS A 181 68.78 -12.17 15.64
N HIS A 182 69.53 -12.06 14.53
CA HIS A 182 69.87 -13.18 13.63
C HIS A 182 68.70 -13.80 12.84
N MET A 183 67.49 -13.25 12.93
CA MET A 183 66.37 -13.64 12.08
C MET A 183 66.12 -12.59 11.00
N PRO A 184 65.92 -13.00 9.73
CA PRO A 184 65.52 -12.06 8.68
C PRO A 184 64.14 -11.46 9.00
N LEU A 185 63.90 -10.24 8.53
CA LEU A 185 62.61 -9.55 8.71
C LEU A 185 61.50 -10.15 7.84
N GLY A 186 61.84 -10.83 6.73
CA GLY A 186 60.92 -11.50 5.81
C GLY A 186 61.55 -12.70 5.09
#